data_AF-A0A8T5GBV6-F1
#
_entry.id   AF-A0A8T5GBV6-F1
#
_cell.length_a   1.000
_cell.length_b   1.000
_cell.length_c   1.000
_cell.angle_alpha   90.00
_cell.angle_beta   90.00
_cell.angle_gamma   90.00
#
_symmetry.space_group_name_H-M   'P 1'
#
loop_
_entity.id
_entity.type
_entity.pdbx_description
1 polymer ?
#
loop_
_entity_poly.entity_id
_entity_poly.type
_entity_poly.pdbx_seq_one_letter_code
_entity_poly.pdbx_strand_id
1 'polypeptide(L)'
;MKLEILSLRDAIQYVPENKTYAIRICSERTVDHLHSLEMSDKWVGSNWYTFDDVWPGIPGGLEPQEVVFSGKKANKIITDFRENFSNIETLLVHCHFGRNRSPAVGIALNDIFDLGYNTNQLKKEFPEYREFVYNTMIETSKNMEVN
;
A
#
# COMPACT_ATOMS: atom_id res chain seq x y z
N MET A 1 -11.32 -0.01 -12.20
CA MET A 1 -10.52 -0.99 -11.44
C MET A 1 -11.17 -1.18 -10.09
N LYS A 2 -11.18 -2.39 -9.51
CA LYS A 2 -11.65 -2.61 -8.13
C LYS A 2 -10.51 -2.33 -7.14
N LEU A 3 -10.78 -1.58 -6.08
CA LEU A 3 -9.86 -1.33 -4.97
C LEU A 3 -10.35 -2.11 -3.75
N GLU A 4 -9.51 -3.00 -3.23
CA GLU A 4 -9.76 -3.80 -2.04
C GLU A 4 -8.75 -3.41 -0.95
N ILE A 5 -9.22 -2.84 0.16
CA ILE A 5 -8.38 -2.49 1.30
C ILE A 5 -8.70 -3.44 2.45
N LEU A 6 -7.76 -4.33 2.77
CA LEU A 6 -8.00 -5.43 3.69
C LEU A 6 -7.04 -5.43 4.89
N SER A 7 -7.45 -6.10 5.97
CA SER A 7 -6.55 -6.52 7.05
C SER A 7 -5.68 -7.70 6.60
N LEU A 8 -4.62 -8.02 7.35
CA LEU A 8 -3.83 -9.22 7.06
C LEU A 8 -4.69 -10.48 7.14
N ARG A 9 -5.58 -10.55 8.14
CA ARG A 9 -6.48 -11.70 8.35
C ARG A 9 -7.37 -11.95 7.13
N ASP A 10 -7.92 -10.89 6.55
CA ASP A 10 -8.82 -11.02 5.42
C ASP A 10 -8.05 -11.22 4.12
N ALA A 11 -6.89 -10.55 3.97
CA ALA A 11 -6.04 -10.69 2.79
C ALA A 11 -5.51 -12.12 2.59
N ILE A 12 -5.17 -12.84 3.67
CA ILE A 12 -4.68 -14.23 3.56
C ILE A 12 -5.77 -15.21 3.17
N GLN A 13 -7.05 -14.84 3.34
CA GLN A 13 -8.21 -15.64 2.94
C GLN A 13 -8.79 -15.18 1.59
N TYR A 14 -8.23 -14.12 1.01
CA TYR A 14 -8.73 -13.52 -0.22
C TYR A 14 -8.37 -14.41 -1.42
N VAL A 15 -9.39 -14.84 -2.16
CA VAL A 15 -9.25 -15.55 -3.42
C VAL A 15 -9.62 -14.60 -4.56
N PRO A 16 -8.67 -14.23 -5.44
CA PRO A 16 -8.93 -13.32 -6.54
C PRO A 16 -9.89 -13.93 -7.58
N GLU A 17 -10.98 -13.24 -7.86
CA GLU A 17 -11.93 -13.60 -8.93
C GLU A 17 -11.43 -13.11 -10.31
N ASN A 18 -10.72 -11.98 -10.31
CA ASN A 18 -10.22 -11.30 -11.50
C ASN A 18 -8.71 -11.10 -11.41
N LYS A 19 -8.07 -10.66 -12.50
CA LYS A 19 -6.63 -10.33 -12.51
C LYS A 19 -6.31 -9.34 -11.38
N THR A 20 -5.58 -9.80 -10.37
CA THR A 20 -5.36 -9.04 -9.13
C THR A 20 -3.88 -8.81 -8.90
N TYR A 21 -3.53 -7.59 -8.51
CA TYR A 21 -2.21 -7.26 -7.99
C TYR A 21 -2.30 -6.90 -6.51
N ALA A 22 -1.43 -7.48 -5.70
CA ALA A 22 -1.42 -7.25 -4.25
C ALA A 22 -0.23 -6.39 -3.80
N ILE A 23 -0.53 -5.28 -3.14
CA ILE A 23 0.43 -4.50 -2.35
C ILE A 23 0.31 -4.92 -0.88
N ARG A 24 1.38 -5.53 -0.37
CA ARG A 24 1.44 -6.09 0.99
C ARG A 24 2.33 -5.24 1.88
N ILE A 25 1.77 -4.60 2.89
CA ILE A 25 2.50 -3.70 3.78
C ILE A 25 2.70 -4.36 5.15
N CYS A 26 3.96 -4.57 5.54
CA CYS A 26 4.34 -5.18 6.81
C CYS A 26 5.09 -4.17 7.70
N SER A 27 4.91 -4.26 9.02
CA SER A 27 5.89 -3.67 9.95
C SER A 27 7.06 -4.63 10.13
N GLU A 28 8.23 -4.12 10.48
CA GLU A 28 9.39 -4.95 10.80
C GLU A 28 9.10 -5.96 11.92
N ARG A 29 8.24 -5.58 12.87
CA ARG A 29 7.79 -6.44 13.97
C ARG A 29 6.88 -7.61 13.54
N THR A 30 6.42 -7.62 12.28
CA THR A 30 5.48 -8.63 11.76
C THR A 30 6.07 -9.46 10.62
N VAL A 31 7.36 -9.28 10.31
CA VAL A 31 8.03 -10.02 9.23
C VAL A 31 8.04 -11.52 9.52
N ASP A 32 7.98 -11.96 10.79
CA ASP A 32 7.96 -13.38 11.15
C ASP A 32 6.64 -14.11 10.85
N HIS A 33 5.62 -13.41 10.34
CA HIS A 33 4.31 -13.96 10.00
C HIS A 33 3.96 -13.75 8.52
N LEU A 34 4.91 -14.06 7.62
CA LEU A 34 4.67 -14.10 6.18
C LEU A 34 3.69 -15.22 5.84
N HIS A 35 2.40 -14.95 5.99
CA HIS A 35 1.37 -15.84 5.49
C HIS A 35 1.30 -15.72 3.98
N SER A 36 1.40 -16.84 3.26
CA SER A 36 1.15 -16.84 1.82
C SER A 36 -0.29 -16.39 1.56
N LEU A 37 -0.50 -15.65 0.46
CA LEU A 37 -1.86 -15.47 -0.07
C LEU A 37 -2.32 -16.80 -0.66
N GLU A 38 -3.63 -16.99 -0.74
CA GLU A 38 -4.20 -18.17 -1.42
C GLU A 38 -3.67 -18.29 -2.86
N MET A 39 -3.33 -19.51 -3.27
CA MET A 39 -2.81 -19.75 -4.62
C MET A 39 -3.92 -19.56 -5.65
N SER A 40 -3.63 -18.79 -6.70
CA SER A 40 -4.56 -18.58 -7.82
C SER A 40 -3.79 -18.15 -9.07
N ASP A 41 -4.26 -18.56 -10.24
CA ASP A 41 -3.77 -18.12 -11.55
C ASP A 41 -4.17 -16.67 -11.87
N LYS A 42 -5.06 -16.07 -11.07
CA LYS A 42 -5.51 -14.68 -11.22
C LYS A 42 -4.59 -13.67 -10.55
N TRP A 43 -3.57 -14.11 -9.79
CA TRP A 43 -2.54 -13.19 -9.31
C TRP A 43 -1.64 -12.76 -10.46
N VAL A 44 -1.68 -11.48 -10.81
CA VAL A 44 -0.73 -10.86 -11.75
C VAL A 44 0.63 -10.63 -11.06
N GLY A 45 0.60 -10.33 -9.77
CA GLY A 45 1.80 -10.15 -8.96
C GLY A 45 1.47 -9.79 -7.52
N SER A 46 2.49 -9.89 -6.66
CA SER A 46 2.38 -9.47 -5.27
C SER A 46 3.72 -8.95 -4.76
N ASN A 47 3.76 -7.66 -4.42
CA ASN A 47 4.95 -7.03 -3.86
C ASN A 47 4.78 -6.70 -2.38
N TRP A 48 5.89 -6.78 -1.67
CA TRP A 48 5.97 -6.59 -0.23
C TRP A 48 6.76 -5.34 0.08
N TYR A 49 6.24 -4.55 1.01
CA TYR A 49 6.87 -3.33 1.47
C TYR A 49 6.92 -3.34 2.99
N THR A 50 8.12 -3.20 3.53
CA THR A 50 8.33 -3.09 4.96
C THR A 50 8.60 -1.63 5.33
N PHE A 51 7.70 -1.08 6.15
CA PHE A 51 7.87 0.23 6.75
C PHE A 51 6.92 0.43 7.94
N ASP A 52 7.37 1.24 8.88
CA ASP A 52 6.52 1.82 9.90
C ASP A 52 6.12 3.25 9.55
N ASP A 53 5.00 3.67 10.13
CA ASP A 53 4.36 4.97 9.93
C ASP A 53 4.62 5.94 11.09
N VAL A 54 5.47 5.55 12.05
CA VAL A 54 5.84 6.33 13.22
C VAL A 54 7.29 6.80 13.07
N TRP A 55 7.52 8.11 13.18
CA TRP A 55 8.84 8.72 13.31
C TRP A 55 9.55 8.14 14.54
N PRO A 56 10.78 7.57 14.45
CA PRO A 56 11.50 7.14 15.63
C PRO A 56 12.03 8.39 16.33
N GLY A 57 11.23 8.95 17.22
CA GLY A 57 11.66 9.92 18.22
C GLY A 57 12.43 9.26 19.37
N ILE A 58 13.23 8.22 19.10
CA ILE A 58 14.06 7.55 20.12
C ILE A 58 15.52 8.00 19.91
N PRO A 59 16.08 8.80 20.82
CA PRO A 59 17.51 9.10 20.79
C PRO A 59 18.31 7.80 20.99
N GLY A 60 19.18 7.47 20.03
CA GLY A 60 20.18 6.39 20.18
C GLY A 60 19.88 5.03 19.54
N GLY A 61 18.82 4.90 18.73
CA GLY A 61 18.59 3.73 17.87
C GLY A 61 19.07 3.95 16.43
N LEU A 62 19.31 2.86 15.69
CA LEU A 62 19.72 2.79 14.26
C LEU A 62 19.16 3.94 13.39
N GLU A 63 19.94 4.38 12.40
CA GLU A 63 19.60 5.43 11.42
C GLU A 63 18.10 5.38 11.03
N PRO A 64 17.28 6.37 11.46
CA PRO A 64 15.82 6.41 11.31
C PRO A 64 15.24 6.16 9.91
N GLN A 65 16.06 6.27 8.86
CA GLN A 65 15.60 6.47 7.49
C GLN A 65 15.16 5.19 6.78
N GLU A 66 15.61 4.01 7.22
CA GLU A 66 15.29 2.74 6.53
C GLU A 66 13.94 2.15 6.94
N VAL A 67 13.51 2.40 8.18
CA VAL A 67 12.27 1.86 8.75
C VAL A 67 11.07 2.76 8.46
N VAL A 68 11.29 4.08 8.41
CA VAL A 68 10.22 5.07 8.21
C VAL A 68 9.78 5.13 6.75
N PHE A 69 8.49 5.31 6.53
CA PHE A 69 7.97 5.58 5.19
C PHE A 69 8.61 6.84 4.59
N SER A 70 9.10 6.73 3.36
CA SER A 70 9.86 7.80 2.70
C SER A 70 9.51 7.90 1.22
N GLY A 71 9.88 9.01 0.59
CA GLY A 71 9.68 9.22 -0.85
C GLY A 71 10.31 8.11 -1.71
N LYS A 72 11.43 7.52 -1.28
CA LYS A 72 12.03 6.36 -1.98
C LYS A 72 11.10 5.14 -1.96
N LYS A 73 10.48 4.84 -0.82
CA LYS A 73 9.52 3.72 -0.72
C LYS A 73 8.23 4.02 -1.48
N ALA A 74 7.73 5.26 -1.39
CA ALA A 74 6.58 5.71 -2.18
C ALA A 74 6.82 5.57 -3.68
N ASN A 75 7.97 6.05 -4.18
CA ASN A 75 8.36 5.94 -5.58
C ASN A 75 8.39 4.49 -6.05
N LYS A 76 8.93 3.58 -5.22
CA LYS A 76 8.93 2.15 -5.52
C LYS A 76 7.51 1.58 -5.63
N ILE A 77 6.63 1.86 -4.67
CA ILE A 77 5.23 1.39 -4.70
C ILE A 77 4.53 1.89 -5.97
N ILE A 78 4.68 3.18 -6.29
CA ILE A 78 4.06 3.81 -7.46
C ILE A 78 4.58 3.18 -8.76
N THR A 79 5.89 2.97 -8.87
CA THR A 79 6.52 2.38 -10.06
C THR A 79 6.12 0.93 -10.26
N ASP A 80 6.23 0.11 -9.21
CA ASP A 80 5.83 -1.30 -9.27
C ASP A 80 4.34 -1.46 -9.63
N PHE A 81 3.47 -0.58 -9.10
CA PHE A 81 2.04 -0.59 -9.47
C PHE A 81 1.82 -0.16 -10.92
N ARG A 82 2.50 0.90 -11.38
CA ARG A 82 2.41 1.40 -12.76
C ARG A 82 2.74 0.32 -13.79
N GLU A 83 3.77 -0.49 -13.53
CA GLU A 83 4.19 -1.60 -14.40
C GLU A 83 3.11 -2.66 -14.59
N ASN A 84 2.23 -2.82 -13.59
CA ASN A 84 1.16 -3.82 -13.60
C ASN A 84 -0.23 -3.23 -13.92
N PHE A 85 -0.37 -1.91 -13.89
CA PHE A 85 -1.64 -1.19 -13.89
C PHE A 85 -2.57 -1.56 -15.05
N SER A 86 -2.04 -1.69 -16.27
CA SER A 86 -2.83 -1.99 -17.47
C SER A 86 -3.30 -3.45 -17.58
N ASN A 87 -2.75 -4.35 -16.75
CA ASN A 87 -3.04 -5.79 -16.82
C ASN A 87 -3.86 -6.29 -15.61
N ILE A 88 -4.31 -5.40 -14.73
CA ILE A 88 -5.03 -5.78 -13.51
C ILE A 88 -6.43 -5.19 -13.52
N GLU A 89 -7.35 -5.93 -12.93
CA GLU A 89 -8.75 -5.54 -12.75
C GLU A 89 -9.01 -5.19 -11.29
N THR A 90 -8.26 -5.79 -10.36
CA THR A 90 -8.34 -5.53 -8.92
C THR A 90 -6.96 -5.16 -8.35
N LEU A 91 -6.92 -4.08 -7.58
CA LEU A 91 -5.82 -3.74 -6.69
C LEU A 91 -6.21 -4.13 -5.27
N LEU A 92 -5.47 -5.06 -4.67
CA LEU A 92 -5.57 -5.37 -3.26
C LEU A 92 -4.45 -4.68 -2.50
N VAL A 93 -4.78 -3.90 -1.48
CA VAL A 93 -3.81 -3.29 -0.56
C VAL A 93 -4.11 -3.75 0.85
N HIS A 94 -3.14 -4.37 1.51
CA HIS A 94 -3.33 -4.78 2.91
C HIS A 94 -2.18 -4.37 3.81
N CYS A 95 -2.53 -4.22 5.08
CA CYS A 95 -1.58 -4.12 6.18
C CYS A 95 -2.16 -4.90 7.37
N HIS A 96 -1.40 -5.04 8.45
CA HIS A 96 -1.79 -5.88 9.59
C HIS A 96 -3.25 -5.68 10.05
N PHE A 97 -3.67 -4.43 10.29
CA PHE A 97 -5.04 -4.12 10.74
C PHE A 97 -5.99 -3.63 9.65
N GLY A 98 -5.52 -3.37 8.43
CA GLY A 98 -6.38 -2.90 7.34
C GLY A 98 -6.90 -1.45 7.44
N ARG A 99 -6.47 -0.67 8.44
CA ARG A 99 -7.08 0.64 8.77
C ARG A 99 -6.15 1.86 8.77
N ASN A 100 -4.82 1.66 8.72
CA ASN A 100 -3.84 2.75 8.82
C ASN A 100 -3.03 2.92 7.52
N ARG A 101 -2.09 2.01 7.27
CA ARG A 101 -1.15 2.12 6.14
C ARG A 101 -1.78 1.69 4.81
N SER A 102 -2.53 0.59 4.79
CA SER A 102 -3.16 0.11 3.56
C SER A 102 -4.21 1.07 3.00
N PRO A 103 -5.09 1.71 3.81
CA PRO A 103 -5.95 2.74 3.25
C PRO A 103 -5.16 3.95 2.74
N ALA A 104 -4.12 4.39 3.44
CA ALA A 104 -3.33 5.53 2.99
C ALA A 104 -2.69 5.29 1.60
N VAL A 105 -2.13 4.10 1.38
CA VAL A 105 -1.57 3.71 0.08
C VAL A 105 -2.66 3.51 -0.96
N GLY A 106 -3.77 2.83 -0.63
CA GLY A 106 -4.88 2.61 -1.56
C GLY A 106 -5.55 3.91 -2.02
N ILE A 107 -5.79 4.84 -1.10
CA ILE A 107 -6.36 6.17 -1.39
C ILE A 107 -5.37 6.98 -2.24
N ALA A 108 -4.08 6.97 -1.93
CA ALA A 108 -3.09 7.68 -2.73
C ALA A 108 -3.02 7.13 -4.16
N LEU A 109 -3.01 5.80 -4.33
CA LEU A 109 -3.02 5.19 -5.67
C LEU A 109 -4.32 5.45 -6.42
N ASN A 110 -5.47 5.54 -5.73
CA ASN A 110 -6.72 6.01 -6.31
C ASN A 110 -6.55 7.38 -6.98
N ASP A 111 -5.96 8.33 -6.27
CA ASP A 111 -5.82 9.70 -6.75
C ASP A 111 -4.73 9.83 -7.83
N ILE A 112 -3.63 9.07 -7.72
CA ILE A 112 -2.51 9.12 -8.67
C ILE A 112 -2.88 8.48 -10.02
N PHE A 113 -3.66 7.39 -10.01
CA PHE A 113 -3.97 6.61 -11.22
C PHE A 113 -5.43 6.72 -11.66
N ASP A 114 -6.22 7.60 -11.03
CA ASP A 114 -7.65 7.79 -11.28
C ASP A 114 -8.42 6.46 -11.31
N LEU A 115 -8.39 5.71 -10.20
CA LEU A 115 -9.00 4.38 -10.13
C LEU A 115 -10.54 4.40 -10.17
N GLY A 116 -11.15 5.59 -10.12
CA GLY A 116 -12.58 5.82 -10.22
C GLY A 116 -13.33 5.91 -8.89
N TYR A 117 -12.64 5.91 -7.74
CA TYR A 117 -13.26 6.06 -6.43
C TYR A 117 -13.27 7.51 -5.96
N ASN A 118 -14.30 7.90 -5.21
CA ASN A 118 -14.36 9.19 -4.56
C ASN A 118 -13.42 9.23 -3.34
N THR A 119 -12.33 9.99 -3.44
CA THR A 119 -11.31 10.14 -2.38
C THR A 119 -11.90 10.56 -1.04
N ASN A 120 -12.84 11.50 -1.03
CA ASN A 120 -13.45 11.99 0.20
C ASN A 120 -14.32 10.94 0.87
N GLN A 121 -14.97 10.07 0.08
CA GLN A 121 -15.70 8.92 0.60
C GLN A 121 -14.74 7.89 1.20
N LEU A 122 -13.65 7.55 0.50
CA LEU A 122 -12.64 6.61 1.02
C LEU A 122 -12.01 7.12 2.32
N LYS A 123 -11.69 8.41 2.42
CA LYS A 123 -11.16 9.03 3.66
C LYS A 123 -12.16 8.99 4.82
N LYS A 124 -13.47 9.03 4.53
CA LYS A 124 -14.53 8.86 5.54
C LYS A 124 -14.69 7.40 5.98
N GLU A 125 -14.53 6.46 5.06
CA GLU A 125 -14.57 5.02 5.34
C GLU A 125 -13.36 4.57 6.17
N PHE A 126 -12.19 5.17 5.91
CA PHE A 126 -10.95 4.88 6.61
C PHE A 126 -10.42 6.13 7.35
N PRO A 127 -11.08 6.60 8.42
CA PRO A 127 -10.70 7.83 9.10
C PRO A 127 -9.34 7.73 9.82
N GLU A 128 -8.85 6.51 10.09
CA GLU A 128 -7.57 6.24 10.73
C GLU A 128 -6.40 6.10 9.75
N TYR A 129 -6.62 6.38 8.45
CA TYR A 129 -5.55 6.31 7.46
C TYR A 129 -4.38 7.21 7.86
N ARG A 130 -3.15 6.77 7.54
CA ARG A 130 -1.96 7.56 7.83
C ARG A 130 -1.78 8.67 6.82
N GLU A 131 -2.19 9.87 7.20
CA GLU A 131 -2.06 11.07 6.38
C GLU A 131 -0.62 11.31 5.90
N PHE A 132 0.40 11.09 6.75
CA PHE A 132 1.81 11.18 6.37
C PHE A 132 2.18 10.27 5.18
N VAL A 133 1.72 9.02 5.20
CA VAL A 133 1.97 8.04 4.12
C VAL A 133 1.27 8.48 2.84
N TYR A 134 0.01 8.90 2.94
CA TYR A 134 -0.76 9.41 1.81
C TYR A 134 -0.09 10.67 1.20
N ASN A 135 0.25 11.68 2.01
CA ASN A 135 0.86 12.91 1.53
C ASN A 135 2.23 12.66 0.87
N THR A 136 3.05 11.79 1.47
CA THR A 136 4.35 11.41 0.90
C THR A 136 4.19 10.75 -0.47
N MET A 137 3.17 9.91 -0.67
CA MET A 137 2.86 9.30 -1.97
C MET A 137 2.47 10.36 -3.02
N ILE A 138 1.58 11.29 -2.67
CA ILE A 138 1.13 12.37 -3.56
C ILE A 138 2.26 13.33 -3.93
N GLU A 139 3.09 13.72 -2.97
CA GLU A 139 4.26 14.57 -3.22
C GLU A 139 5.27 13.87 -4.11
N THR A 140 5.52 12.58 -3.86
CA THR A 140 6.43 11.79 -4.68
C THR A 140 5.93 11.65 -6.10
N SER A 141 4.62 11.40 -6.33
CA SER A 141 4.08 11.26 -7.68
C SER A 141 4.22 12.55 -8.49
N LYS A 142 3.93 13.71 -7.89
CA LYS A 142 4.12 15.02 -8.53
C LYS A 142 5.58 15.26 -8.96
N ASN A 143 6.53 14.88 -8.10
CA ASN A 143 7.95 15.01 -8.42
C ASN A 143 8.42 14.03 -9.51
N MET A 144 7.70 12.93 -9.75
CA MET A 144 7.98 12.01 -10.85
C MET A 144 7.50 12.53 -12.21
N GLU A 145 6.48 13.38 -12.26
CA GLU A 145 5.95 13.96 -13.51
C GLU A 145 6.82 15.11 -14.05
N VAL A 146 7.67 15.69 -13.20
CA VAL A 146 8.56 16.80 -13.54
C VAL A 146 9.89 16.32 -14.15
N ASN A 147 10.15 15.00 -14.15
CA ASN A 147 11.36 14.37 -14.69
C ASN A 147 11.05 13.51 -15.91
#